data_AF-A0A956A5Z4-F1
#
_entry.id   AF-A0A956A5Z4-F1
#
_cell.length_a   1.000
_cell.length_b   1.000
_cell.length_c   1.000
_cell.angle_alpha   90.00
_cell.angle_beta   90.00
_cell.angle_gamma   90.00
#
_symmetry.space_group_name_H-M   'P 1'
#
loop_
_entity.id
_entity.type
_entity.pdbx_description
1 polymer ?
#
loop_
_entity_poly.entity_id
_entity_poly.type
_entity_poly.pdbx_seq_one_letter_code
_entity_poly.pdbx_strand_id
1 'polypeptide(L)'
;LRLELLARVSRIRAIQGQCPVDEVERAAATAVRDLTALAKAWWPGSVSAMQLRATPLDAGAELGLPGGGRLHDWAEAADAADARLAALPAELAASGRDDDGWADARACAPAPSAPDARLAEVVAAVDKALAAKPDDPGELEALAARLRWLRPHVDDGPAWADAVGKLRRRASMRSLGTLPGLARRLASDGLPSASTWARELGEDPEAKALKQKRKALMRRSPVAGTPEEQVLTWLAAAFELGDELPNAKIADALAAHRELLLSVDSDDLPRAERVHRRRLRSLQAALRGEAVSDDEDDDDLDADVDPDDNVDDAGEAEVVRLRPHVDGKRALFLTNRASPEIESELRDRLGLDVKLSLVDQRRRQSAAKALSHGGYDLVIVAHRFVGHDVDFDLGPRAKEVGIPYVRASSGRFGSVVRALVRDLGVA
;
A
#
# COMPACT_ATOMS: atom_id res chain seq x y z
N LEU A 1 -5.75 -20.50 4.70
CA LEU A 1 -7.04 -21.24 4.53
C LEU A 1 -7.11 -22.22 3.35
N ARG A 2 -7.07 -21.82 2.06
CA ARG A 2 -7.30 -22.76 0.93
C ARG A 2 -6.33 -23.95 0.94
N LEU A 3 -5.04 -23.66 1.14
CA LEU A 3 -4.00 -24.67 1.24
C LEU A 3 -4.17 -25.57 2.48
N GLU A 4 -4.54 -25.02 3.62
CA GLU A 4 -4.83 -25.81 4.83
C GLU A 4 -6.01 -26.76 4.64
N LEU A 5 -7.08 -26.31 3.98
CA LEU A 5 -8.21 -27.16 3.63
C LEU A 5 -7.78 -28.28 2.68
N LEU A 6 -6.97 -27.97 1.68
CA LEU A 6 -6.41 -28.96 0.77
C LEU A 6 -5.56 -30.00 1.52
N ALA A 7 -4.67 -29.56 2.41
CA ALA A 7 -3.85 -30.44 3.24
C ALA A 7 -4.72 -31.35 4.13
N ARG A 8 -5.69 -30.78 4.86
CA ARG A 8 -6.60 -31.54 5.73
C ARG A 8 -7.42 -32.58 4.95
N VAL A 9 -8.00 -32.18 3.82
CA VAL A 9 -8.79 -33.10 2.99
C VAL A 9 -7.90 -34.18 2.39
N SER A 10 -6.69 -33.85 1.94
CA SER A 10 -5.75 -34.84 1.41
C SER A 10 -5.37 -35.88 2.47
N ARG A 11 -5.11 -35.46 3.73
CA ARG A 11 -4.89 -36.39 4.85
C ARG A 11 -6.09 -37.28 5.13
N ILE A 12 -7.31 -36.73 5.12
CA ILE A 12 -8.54 -37.52 5.30
C ILE A 12 -8.66 -38.59 4.20
N ARG A 13 -8.39 -38.21 2.94
CA ARG A 13 -8.42 -39.13 1.80
C ARG A 13 -7.31 -40.19 1.86
N ALA A 14 -6.12 -39.82 2.33
CA ALA A 14 -5.02 -40.75 2.54
C ALA A 14 -5.40 -41.84 3.56
N ILE A 15 -5.97 -41.45 4.70
CA ILE A 15 -6.47 -42.39 5.71
C ILE A 15 -7.59 -43.27 5.14
N GLN A 16 -8.51 -42.68 4.39
CA GLN A 16 -9.58 -43.42 3.71
C GLN A 16 -9.04 -44.50 2.76
N GLY A 17 -7.97 -44.18 2.00
CA GLY A 17 -7.34 -45.14 1.08
C GLY A 17 -6.56 -46.25 1.79
N GLN A 18 -5.95 -45.96 2.94
CA GLN A 18 -5.19 -46.94 3.73
C GLN A 18 -6.09 -47.89 4.54
N CYS A 19 -7.29 -47.43 4.92
CA CYS A 19 -8.23 -48.16 5.76
C CYS A 19 -9.62 -48.26 5.10
N PRO A 20 -9.83 -49.17 4.13
CA PRO A 20 -11.09 -49.30 3.39
C PRO A 20 -12.15 -50.04 4.20
N VAL A 21 -12.59 -49.42 5.30
CA VAL A 21 -13.68 -49.92 6.15
C VAL A 21 -14.83 -48.91 6.16
N ASP A 22 -16.07 -49.39 6.12
CA ASP A 22 -17.29 -48.56 6.00
C ASP A 22 -17.39 -47.44 7.04
N GLU A 23 -16.84 -47.65 8.24
CA GLU A 23 -16.79 -46.65 9.30
C GLU A 23 -15.88 -45.46 8.95
N VAL A 24 -14.68 -45.75 8.42
CA VAL A 24 -13.71 -44.73 7.98
C VAL A 24 -14.25 -43.99 6.76
N GLU A 25 -14.88 -44.68 5.82
CA GLU A 25 -15.51 -44.02 4.66
C GLU A 25 -16.61 -43.05 5.07
N ARG A 26 -17.50 -43.46 5.99
CA ARG A 26 -18.57 -42.59 6.52
C ARG A 26 -18.00 -41.41 7.30
N ALA A 27 -16.97 -41.63 8.10
CA ALA A 27 -16.29 -40.56 8.85
C ALA A 27 -15.61 -39.55 7.91
N ALA A 28 -14.87 -40.03 6.91
CA ALA A 28 -14.22 -39.20 5.89
C ALA A 28 -15.24 -38.37 5.10
N ALA A 29 -16.32 -39.00 4.64
CA ALA A 29 -17.40 -38.32 3.93
C ALA A 29 -18.07 -37.23 4.78
N THR A 30 -18.25 -37.48 6.08
CA THR A 30 -18.81 -36.51 7.02
C THR A 30 -17.85 -35.33 7.23
N ALA A 31 -16.58 -35.59 7.50
CA ALA A 31 -15.56 -34.56 7.67
C ALA A 31 -15.40 -33.67 6.41
N VAL A 32 -15.38 -34.27 5.21
CA VAL A 32 -15.31 -33.51 3.95
C VAL A 32 -16.59 -32.68 3.73
N ARG A 33 -17.76 -33.20 4.09
CA ARG A 33 -19.03 -32.45 4.03
C ARG A 33 -19.00 -31.23 4.95
N ASP A 34 -18.54 -31.40 6.18
CA ASP A 34 -18.47 -30.33 7.18
C ASP A 34 -17.46 -29.26 6.76
N LEU A 35 -16.27 -29.67 6.31
CA LEU A 35 -15.27 -28.77 5.73
C LEU A 35 -15.79 -28.02 4.51
N THR A 36 -16.58 -28.69 3.65
CA THR A 36 -17.23 -28.05 2.50
C THR A 36 -18.26 -27.02 2.93
N ALA A 37 -19.04 -27.29 3.97
CA ALA A 37 -20.01 -26.34 4.51
C ALA A 37 -19.33 -25.10 5.07
N LEU A 38 -18.27 -25.29 5.86
CA LEU A 38 -17.45 -24.20 6.40
C LEU A 38 -16.78 -23.38 5.29
N ALA A 39 -16.15 -24.05 4.31
CA ALA A 39 -15.54 -23.39 3.17
C ALA A 39 -16.57 -22.55 2.40
N LYS A 40 -17.74 -23.12 2.09
CA LYS A 40 -18.82 -22.39 1.42
C LYS A 40 -19.29 -21.18 2.23
N ALA A 41 -19.29 -21.24 3.55
CA ALA A 41 -19.67 -20.12 4.42
C ALA A 41 -18.64 -19.00 4.37
N TRP A 42 -17.36 -19.31 4.64
CA TRP A 42 -16.29 -18.32 4.87
C TRP A 42 -15.55 -17.88 3.60
N TRP A 43 -15.42 -18.79 2.63
CA TRP A 43 -14.69 -18.57 1.38
C TRP A 43 -15.41 -19.25 0.21
N PRO A 44 -16.31 -18.56 -0.50
CA PRO A 44 -17.05 -19.13 -1.62
C PRO A 44 -16.09 -19.41 -2.81
N GLY A 45 -15.42 -20.55 -2.74
CA GLY A 45 -14.53 -21.13 -3.72
C GLY A 45 -14.48 -22.63 -3.53
N SER A 46 -14.20 -23.39 -4.59
CA SER A 46 -14.08 -24.84 -4.51
C SER A 46 -12.63 -25.23 -4.30
N VAL A 47 -12.35 -26.05 -3.28
CA VAL A 47 -11.12 -26.85 -3.22
C VAL A 47 -11.38 -28.13 -4.00
N SER A 48 -10.53 -28.46 -4.96
CA SER A 48 -10.74 -29.60 -5.87
C SER A 48 -10.86 -30.91 -5.08
N ALA A 49 -9.99 -31.12 -4.08
CA ALA A 49 -9.96 -32.32 -3.23
C ALA A 49 -11.26 -32.60 -2.46
N MET A 50 -12.12 -31.59 -2.26
CA MET A 50 -13.43 -31.77 -1.63
C MET A 50 -14.46 -32.44 -2.56
N GLN A 51 -14.21 -32.46 -3.87
CA GLN A 51 -15.11 -33.09 -4.82
C GLN A 51 -15.09 -34.61 -4.67
N LEU A 52 -16.24 -35.25 -4.84
CA LEU A 52 -16.37 -36.71 -4.68
C LEU A 52 -15.46 -37.49 -5.64
N ARG A 53 -15.24 -36.94 -6.85
CA ARG A 53 -14.44 -37.54 -7.92
C ARG A 53 -13.03 -36.95 -8.02
N ALA A 54 -12.60 -36.18 -7.02
CA ALA A 54 -11.26 -35.63 -7.02
C ALA A 54 -10.23 -36.76 -7.04
N THR A 55 -9.11 -36.50 -7.70
CA THR A 55 -7.94 -37.37 -7.78
C THR A 55 -6.73 -36.67 -7.14
N PRO A 56 -5.67 -37.41 -6.78
CA PRO A 56 -4.42 -36.81 -6.34
C PRO A 56 -3.84 -35.79 -7.34
N LEU A 57 -4.03 -36.02 -8.65
CA LEU A 57 -3.58 -35.10 -9.69
C LEU A 57 -4.30 -33.74 -9.63
N ASP A 58 -5.59 -33.72 -9.27
CA ASP A 58 -6.32 -32.47 -9.09
C ASP A 58 -5.75 -31.65 -7.92
N ALA A 59 -5.39 -32.34 -6.82
CA ALA A 59 -4.75 -31.73 -5.67
C ALA A 59 -3.38 -31.15 -6.03
N GLY A 60 -2.55 -31.89 -6.77
CA GLY A 60 -1.23 -31.40 -7.17
C GLY A 60 -1.27 -30.29 -8.22
N ALA A 61 -2.28 -30.27 -9.09
CA ALA A 61 -2.56 -29.12 -9.96
C ALA A 61 -2.92 -27.86 -9.13
N GLU A 62 -3.73 -28.03 -8.08
CA GLU A 62 -4.08 -26.93 -7.17
C GLU A 62 -2.89 -26.43 -6.32
N LEU A 63 -1.93 -27.31 -6.01
CA LEU A 63 -0.66 -26.94 -5.37
C LEU A 63 0.30 -26.21 -6.31
N GLY A 64 0.01 -26.14 -7.61
CA GLY A 64 0.88 -25.53 -8.62
C GLY A 64 2.12 -26.38 -8.94
N LEU A 65 2.07 -27.70 -8.70
CA LEU A 65 3.17 -28.59 -9.03
C LEU A 65 3.30 -28.72 -10.57
N PRO A 66 4.52 -28.73 -11.13
CA PRO A 66 4.72 -28.92 -12.57
C PRO A 66 4.02 -30.18 -13.08
N GLY A 67 3.15 -30.05 -14.08
CA GLY A 67 2.36 -31.16 -14.63
C GLY A 67 1.35 -31.77 -13.65
N GLY A 68 0.92 -31.01 -12.63
CA GLY A 68 0.04 -31.47 -11.57
C GLY A 68 0.76 -32.27 -10.47
N GLY A 69 2.09 -32.42 -10.56
CA GLY A 69 2.82 -33.40 -9.76
C GLY A 69 2.41 -34.81 -10.20
N ARG A 70 3.36 -35.72 -10.41
CA ARG A 70 3.00 -37.12 -10.70
C ARG A 70 2.54 -37.82 -9.42
N LEU A 71 1.55 -37.25 -8.72
CA LEU A 71 1.01 -37.76 -7.47
C LEU A 71 0.18 -39.00 -7.78
N HIS A 72 0.64 -40.14 -7.29
CA HIS A 72 0.06 -41.46 -7.56
C HIS A 72 -1.09 -41.80 -6.64
N ASP A 73 -1.07 -41.31 -5.40
CA ASP A 73 -2.10 -41.57 -4.40
C ASP A 73 -2.34 -40.36 -3.48
N TRP A 74 -3.31 -40.50 -2.58
CA TRP A 74 -3.67 -39.44 -1.65
C TRP A 74 -2.66 -39.23 -0.52
N ALA A 75 -1.79 -40.20 -0.25
CA ALA A 75 -0.71 -40.04 0.74
C ALA A 75 0.36 -39.09 0.18
N GLU A 76 0.78 -39.30 -1.07
CA GLU A 76 1.70 -38.37 -1.76
C GLU A 76 1.09 -36.97 -1.88
N ALA A 77 -0.21 -36.86 -2.13
CA ALA A 77 -0.90 -35.55 -2.15
C ALA A 77 -0.93 -34.88 -0.78
N ALA A 78 -1.12 -35.65 0.30
CA ALA A 78 -1.07 -35.13 1.66
C ALA A 78 0.33 -34.63 2.02
N ASP A 79 1.37 -35.42 1.73
CA ASP A 79 2.76 -35.04 1.97
C ASP A 79 3.16 -33.78 1.18
N ALA A 80 2.76 -33.70 -0.09
CA ALA A 80 3.00 -32.52 -0.93
C ALA A 80 2.28 -31.27 -0.40
N ALA A 81 1.02 -31.42 0.04
CA ALA A 81 0.26 -30.31 0.62
C ALA A 81 0.85 -29.86 1.97
N ASP A 82 1.34 -30.80 2.79
CA ASP A 82 1.98 -30.51 4.08
C ASP A 82 3.34 -29.83 3.90
N ALA A 83 4.16 -30.28 2.94
CA ALA A 83 5.40 -29.61 2.58
C ALA A 83 5.16 -28.18 2.08
N ARG A 84 4.12 -27.98 1.25
CA ARG A 84 3.72 -26.64 0.80
C ARG A 84 3.25 -25.77 1.97
N LEU A 85 2.46 -26.33 2.89
CA LEU A 85 1.96 -25.61 4.05
C LEU A 85 3.10 -25.22 5.00
N ALA A 86 4.12 -26.07 5.16
CA ALA A 86 5.31 -25.78 5.95
C ALA A 86 6.17 -24.66 5.33
N ALA A 87 6.22 -24.55 4.00
CA ALA A 87 6.92 -23.47 3.29
C ALA A 87 6.14 -22.14 3.29
N LEU A 88 4.83 -22.18 3.49
CA LEU A 88 3.94 -21.02 3.33
C LEU A 88 4.34 -19.81 4.18
N PRO A 89 4.69 -19.92 5.49
CA PRO A 89 5.03 -18.75 6.30
C PRO A 89 6.22 -17.95 5.74
N ALA A 90 7.26 -18.64 5.25
CA ALA A 90 8.42 -17.99 4.65
C ALA A 90 8.06 -17.23 3.36
N GLU A 91 7.17 -17.78 2.55
CA GLU A 91 6.70 -17.13 1.32
C GLU A 91 5.76 -15.95 1.58
N LEU A 92 4.87 -16.09 2.57
CA LEU A 92 4.01 -14.98 3.00
C LEU A 92 4.86 -13.82 3.49
N ALA A 93 5.84 -14.10 4.37
CA ALA A 93 6.79 -13.11 4.84
C ALA A 93 7.58 -12.45 3.69
N ALA A 94 8.12 -13.24 2.75
CA ALA A 94 8.84 -12.73 1.58
C ALA A 94 7.98 -11.85 0.67
N SER A 95 6.67 -12.13 0.60
CA SER A 95 5.70 -11.33 -0.16
C SER A 95 5.07 -10.16 0.60
N GLY A 96 5.52 -9.91 1.84
CA GLY A 96 4.96 -8.87 2.70
C GLY A 96 3.53 -9.11 3.15
N ARG A 97 3.06 -10.37 3.12
CA ARG A 97 1.77 -10.80 3.65
C ARG A 97 1.94 -11.30 5.08
N ASP A 98 0.87 -11.23 5.85
CA ASP A 98 0.85 -11.82 7.19
C ASP A 98 0.56 -13.34 7.17
N ASP A 99 0.52 -13.93 8.36
CA ASP A 99 0.32 -15.37 8.58
C ASP A 99 -1.01 -15.90 8.01
N ASP A 100 -2.02 -15.03 7.87
CA ASP A 100 -3.32 -15.35 7.28
C ASP A 100 -3.33 -15.20 5.74
N GLY A 101 -2.25 -14.67 5.17
CA GLY A 101 -2.05 -14.48 3.73
C GLY A 101 -2.57 -13.15 3.17
N TRP A 102 -2.82 -12.15 4.03
CA TRP A 102 -3.32 -10.83 3.64
C TRP A 102 -2.18 -9.81 3.53
N ALA A 103 -2.26 -8.93 2.52
CA ALA A 103 -1.24 -7.92 2.25
C ALA A 103 -1.42 -6.62 3.06
N ASP A 104 -2.50 -6.50 3.85
CA ASP A 104 -2.92 -5.23 4.45
C ASP A 104 -2.65 -5.12 5.96
N ALA A 105 -1.87 -6.03 6.54
CA ALA A 105 -1.61 -6.05 7.99
C ALA A 105 -1.17 -4.69 8.55
N ARG A 106 -0.27 -3.99 7.83
CA ARG A 106 0.18 -2.64 8.21
C ARG A 106 -0.92 -1.58 8.07
N ALA A 107 -1.80 -1.74 7.10
CA ALA A 107 -2.89 -0.81 6.83
C ALA A 107 -4.06 -0.96 7.83
N CYS A 108 -4.08 -2.02 8.63
CA CYS A 108 -5.03 -2.21 9.72
C CYS A 108 -4.67 -1.42 10.99
N ALA A 109 -3.52 -0.73 11.02
CA ALA A 109 -3.18 0.20 12.10
C ALA A 109 -3.77 1.60 11.83
N PRO A 110 -4.16 2.34 12.88
CA PRO A 110 -4.24 1.93 14.29
C PRO A 110 -5.43 1.00 14.57
N ALA A 111 -5.41 0.30 15.71
CA ALA A 111 -6.50 -0.58 16.12
C ALA A 111 -7.80 0.20 16.41
N PRO A 112 -8.98 -0.35 16.06
CA PRO A 112 -10.25 0.24 16.43
C PRO A 112 -10.49 0.15 17.94
N SER A 113 -11.23 1.11 18.50
CA SER A 113 -11.68 1.04 19.89
C SER A 113 -12.71 -0.08 20.06
N ALA A 114 -12.46 -1.02 20.98
CA ALA A 114 -13.33 -2.17 21.26
C ALA A 114 -13.65 -3.03 20.01
N PRO A 115 -12.63 -3.70 19.43
CA PRO A 115 -12.75 -4.40 18.15
C PRO A 115 -13.91 -5.42 18.09
N ASP A 116 -14.13 -6.23 19.12
CA ASP A 116 -15.21 -7.25 19.07
C ASP A 116 -16.60 -6.64 19.11
N ALA A 117 -16.80 -5.57 19.89
CA ALA A 117 -18.08 -4.84 19.88
C ALA A 117 -18.35 -4.23 18.49
N ARG A 118 -17.31 -3.69 17.85
CA ARG A 118 -17.39 -3.18 16.48
C ARG A 118 -17.64 -4.30 15.47
N LEU A 119 -17.07 -5.47 15.66
CA LEU A 119 -17.34 -6.62 14.81
C LEU A 119 -18.83 -7.00 14.88
N ALA A 120 -19.41 -7.08 16.07
CA ALA A 120 -20.83 -7.37 16.24
C ALA A 120 -21.73 -6.34 15.54
N GLU A 121 -21.40 -5.04 15.64
CA GLU A 121 -22.09 -3.96 14.91
C GLU A 121 -22.00 -4.16 13.40
N VAL A 122 -20.80 -4.45 12.88
CA VAL A 122 -20.54 -4.62 11.44
C VAL A 122 -21.22 -5.88 10.90
N VAL A 123 -21.22 -6.99 11.64
CA VAL A 123 -21.93 -8.23 11.29
C VAL A 123 -23.42 -7.95 11.14
N ALA A 124 -24.04 -7.29 12.13
CA ALA A 124 -25.45 -6.92 12.07
C ALA A 124 -25.76 -5.98 10.89
N ALA A 125 -24.84 -5.05 10.58
CA ALA A 125 -24.96 -4.17 9.43
C ALA A 125 -24.84 -4.90 8.09
N VAL A 126 -23.94 -5.88 7.97
CA VAL A 126 -23.84 -6.77 6.79
C VAL A 126 -25.12 -7.55 6.58
N ASP A 127 -25.65 -8.17 7.63
CA ASP A 127 -26.90 -8.94 7.54
C ASP A 127 -28.08 -8.06 7.11
N LYS A 128 -28.16 -6.84 7.67
CA LYS A 128 -29.16 -5.84 7.28
C LYS A 128 -29.01 -5.41 5.83
N ALA A 129 -27.81 -5.06 5.38
CA ALA A 129 -27.54 -4.59 4.03
C ALA A 129 -27.84 -5.66 2.97
N LEU A 130 -27.50 -6.93 3.26
CA LEU A 130 -27.80 -8.05 2.37
C LEU A 130 -29.29 -8.44 2.34
N ALA A 131 -30.07 -8.07 3.36
CA ALA A 131 -31.52 -8.26 3.37
C ALA A 131 -32.26 -7.14 2.61
N ALA A 132 -31.69 -5.95 2.47
CA ALA A 132 -32.26 -4.83 1.73
C ALA A 132 -32.27 -5.09 0.21
N LYS A 133 -33.23 -4.51 -0.51
CA LYS A 133 -33.29 -4.54 -1.99
C LYS A 133 -33.67 -3.15 -2.53
N PRO A 134 -32.99 -2.62 -3.57
CA PRO A 134 -31.73 -3.10 -4.13
C PRO A 134 -30.56 -2.85 -3.17
N ASP A 135 -29.47 -3.58 -3.35
CA ASP A 135 -28.24 -3.33 -2.60
C ASP A 135 -27.66 -1.97 -2.96
N ASP A 136 -27.10 -1.29 -1.96
CA ASP A 136 -26.20 -0.17 -2.16
C ASP A 136 -24.75 -0.68 -2.23
N PRO A 137 -24.10 -0.69 -3.42
CA PRO A 137 -22.71 -1.12 -3.54
C PRO A 137 -21.75 -0.34 -2.64
N GLY A 138 -21.99 0.95 -2.44
CA GLY A 138 -21.15 1.80 -1.61
C GLY A 138 -21.20 1.40 -0.14
N GLU A 139 -22.39 1.03 0.36
CA GLU A 139 -22.57 0.50 1.71
C GLU A 139 -21.83 -0.82 1.89
N LEU A 140 -21.97 -1.77 0.95
CA LEU A 140 -21.28 -3.06 1.02
C LEU A 140 -19.75 -2.91 0.98
N GLU A 141 -19.24 -1.99 0.16
CA GLU A 141 -17.82 -1.68 0.09
C GLU A 141 -17.29 -1.08 1.40
N ALA A 142 -18.04 -0.17 2.02
CA ALA A 142 -17.68 0.39 3.31
C ALA A 142 -17.69 -0.66 4.43
N LEU A 143 -18.65 -1.59 4.42
CA LEU A 143 -18.70 -2.72 5.36
C LEU A 143 -17.53 -3.69 5.15
N ALA A 144 -17.17 -3.98 3.90
CA ALA A 144 -15.98 -4.78 3.59
C ALA A 144 -14.71 -4.11 4.13
N ALA A 145 -14.54 -2.79 3.92
CA ALA A 145 -13.40 -2.04 4.46
C ALA A 145 -13.32 -2.10 5.99
N ARG A 146 -14.46 -2.00 6.70
CA ARG A 146 -14.50 -2.16 8.17
C ARG A 146 -14.11 -3.56 8.62
N LEU A 147 -14.60 -4.61 7.95
CA LEU A 147 -14.17 -5.98 8.25
C LEU A 147 -12.67 -6.17 8.01
N ARG A 148 -12.11 -5.60 6.94
CA ARG A 148 -10.66 -5.66 6.67
C ARG A 148 -9.87 -4.97 7.78
N TRP A 149 -10.30 -3.79 8.22
CA TRP A 149 -9.68 -3.07 9.34
C TRP A 149 -9.70 -3.87 10.64
N LEU A 150 -10.82 -4.52 10.96
CA LEU A 150 -11.03 -5.27 12.21
C LEU A 150 -10.25 -6.58 12.28
N ARG A 151 -9.92 -7.19 11.14
CA ARG A 151 -9.40 -8.57 11.06
C ARG A 151 -8.28 -8.92 12.06
N PRO A 152 -7.17 -8.16 12.17
CA PRO A 152 -6.08 -8.57 13.07
C PRO A 152 -6.35 -8.24 14.55
N HIS A 153 -7.49 -7.63 14.86
CA HIS A 153 -7.80 -7.10 16.20
C HIS A 153 -8.97 -7.80 16.89
N VAL A 154 -9.65 -8.74 16.23
CA VAL A 154 -10.84 -9.43 16.76
C VAL A 154 -10.51 -10.83 17.24
N ASP A 155 -11.13 -11.24 18.34
CA ASP A 155 -10.98 -12.59 18.89
C ASP A 155 -11.98 -13.57 18.25
N ASP A 156 -13.16 -13.09 17.85
CA ASP A 156 -14.20 -13.88 17.17
C ASP A 156 -13.93 -13.99 15.66
N GLY A 157 -12.88 -14.73 15.32
CA GLY A 157 -12.53 -15.09 13.94
C GLY A 157 -13.68 -15.73 13.15
N PRO A 158 -14.46 -16.68 13.71
CA PRO A 158 -15.62 -17.26 13.03
C PRO A 158 -16.69 -16.25 12.61
N ALA A 159 -17.08 -15.31 13.49
CA ALA A 159 -18.06 -14.29 13.13
C ALA A 159 -17.56 -13.37 12.02
N TRP A 160 -16.28 -12.98 12.09
CA TRP A 160 -15.63 -12.22 11.02
C TRP A 160 -15.62 -12.98 9.69
N ALA A 161 -15.24 -14.25 9.71
CA ALA A 161 -15.13 -15.08 8.51
C ALA A 161 -16.49 -15.30 7.83
N ASP A 162 -17.56 -15.48 8.62
CA ASP A 162 -18.93 -15.57 8.12
C ASP A 162 -19.37 -14.27 7.42
N ALA A 163 -19.15 -13.11 8.05
CA ALA A 163 -19.50 -11.81 7.46
C ALA A 163 -18.76 -11.53 6.15
N VAL A 164 -17.44 -11.77 6.11
CA VAL A 164 -16.63 -11.64 4.88
C VAL A 164 -17.10 -12.62 3.81
N GLY A 165 -17.39 -13.86 4.18
CA GLY A 165 -17.88 -14.90 3.28
C GLY A 165 -19.23 -14.56 2.65
N LYS A 166 -20.16 -14.00 3.42
CA LYS A 166 -21.44 -13.44 2.93
C LYS A 166 -21.22 -12.37 1.87
N LEU A 167 -20.34 -11.39 2.13
CA LEU A 167 -20.01 -10.33 1.17
C LEU A 167 -19.33 -10.88 -0.10
N ARG A 168 -18.43 -11.85 0.02
CA ARG A 168 -17.80 -12.50 -1.14
C ARG A 168 -18.81 -13.24 -1.99
N ARG A 169 -19.73 -13.97 -1.36
CA ARG A 169 -20.80 -14.68 -2.08
C ARG A 169 -21.61 -13.66 -2.86
N ARG A 170 -21.93 -12.53 -2.24
CA ARG A 170 -22.66 -11.45 -2.89
C ARG A 170 -21.91 -10.87 -4.08
N ALA A 171 -20.62 -10.57 -3.93
CA ALA A 171 -19.76 -10.06 -5.00
C ALA A 171 -19.65 -11.03 -6.20
N SER A 172 -19.78 -12.34 -5.96
CA SER A 172 -19.72 -13.39 -7.01
C SER A 172 -21.04 -13.62 -7.77
N MET A 173 -22.17 -13.11 -7.27
CA MET A 173 -23.48 -13.34 -7.90
C MET A 173 -23.60 -12.59 -9.23
N ARG A 174 -23.61 -13.33 -10.35
CA ARG A 174 -23.70 -12.78 -11.71
C ARG A 174 -24.95 -11.92 -11.97
N SER A 175 -26.04 -12.15 -11.24
CA SER A 175 -27.33 -11.51 -11.45
C SER A 175 -27.36 -10.00 -11.14
N LEU A 176 -26.31 -9.43 -10.54
CA LEU A 176 -26.27 -8.01 -10.16
C LEU A 176 -25.28 -7.18 -10.97
N GLY A 177 -24.67 -7.79 -11.99
CA GLY A 177 -23.36 -7.33 -12.44
C GLY A 177 -22.31 -7.64 -11.38
N THR A 178 -21.10 -7.97 -11.81
CA THR A 178 -19.98 -8.05 -10.87
C THR A 178 -19.88 -6.72 -10.11
N LEU A 179 -19.72 -6.77 -8.79
CA LEU A 179 -19.38 -5.61 -7.95
C LEU A 179 -17.85 -5.53 -7.82
N PRO A 180 -17.11 -4.97 -8.80
CA PRO A 180 -15.66 -5.06 -8.85
C PRO A 180 -14.98 -4.35 -7.69
N GLY A 181 -15.56 -3.26 -7.17
CA GLY A 181 -15.01 -2.54 -6.01
C GLY A 181 -15.11 -3.41 -4.74
N LEU A 182 -16.27 -4.00 -4.48
CA LEU A 182 -16.46 -4.97 -3.39
C LEU A 182 -15.52 -6.18 -3.53
N ALA A 183 -15.44 -6.80 -4.71
CA ALA A 183 -14.57 -7.95 -4.94
C ALA A 183 -13.09 -7.62 -4.68
N ARG A 184 -12.64 -6.45 -5.14
CA ARG A 184 -11.27 -5.95 -4.91
C ARG A 184 -10.98 -5.74 -3.43
N ARG A 185 -11.91 -5.15 -2.67
CA ARG A 185 -11.75 -4.94 -1.22
C ARG A 185 -11.67 -6.26 -0.42
N LEU A 186 -12.39 -7.28 -0.87
CA LEU A 186 -12.43 -8.61 -0.24
C LEU A 186 -11.28 -9.53 -0.69
N ALA A 187 -10.46 -9.10 -1.66
CA ALA A 187 -9.31 -9.84 -2.14
C ALA A 187 -8.14 -9.77 -1.16
N SER A 188 -7.28 -10.79 -1.14
CA SER A 188 -6.16 -10.90 -0.20
C SER A 188 -5.12 -9.78 -0.35
N ASP A 189 -5.02 -9.26 -1.57
CA ASP A 189 -4.14 -8.19 -2.02
C ASP A 189 -4.85 -6.82 -2.06
N GLY A 190 -6.12 -6.77 -1.67
CA GLY A 190 -6.89 -5.53 -1.59
C GLY A 190 -6.34 -4.62 -0.50
N LEU A 191 -5.84 -3.45 -0.90
CA LEU A 191 -5.34 -2.40 -0.02
C LEU A 191 -6.33 -1.22 0.02
N PRO A 192 -6.33 -0.42 1.11
CA PRO A 192 -7.05 0.85 1.10
C PRO A 192 -6.46 1.80 0.05
N SER A 193 -7.33 2.71 -0.41
CA SER A 193 -6.97 3.87 -1.23
C SER A 193 -6.21 4.94 -0.45
N ALA A 194 -6.48 5.06 0.85
CA ALA A 194 -5.63 5.80 1.78
C ALA A 194 -4.49 4.90 2.29
N SER A 195 -3.52 5.49 3.02
CA SER A 195 -2.44 4.70 3.63
C SER A 195 -2.91 3.65 4.63
N THR A 196 -4.06 3.87 5.29
CA THR A 196 -4.64 2.96 6.29
C THR A 196 -6.16 2.87 6.14
N TRP A 197 -6.74 1.73 6.57
CA TRP A 197 -8.19 1.54 6.59
C TRP A 197 -8.89 2.53 7.51
N ALA A 198 -8.31 2.81 8.68
CA ALA A 198 -8.86 3.75 9.63
C ALA A 198 -9.00 5.16 9.01
N ARG A 199 -8.02 5.59 8.22
CA ARG A 199 -8.04 6.89 7.54
C ARG A 199 -9.07 6.93 6.41
N GLU A 200 -9.15 5.87 5.61
CA GLU A 200 -10.17 5.76 4.56
C GLU A 200 -11.60 5.79 5.13
N LEU A 201 -11.81 5.13 6.26
CA LEU A 201 -13.09 5.10 6.97
C LEU A 201 -13.38 6.41 7.73
N GLY A 202 -12.41 7.33 7.83
CA GLY A 202 -12.50 8.52 8.67
C GLY A 202 -12.59 8.20 10.16
N GLU A 203 -12.18 6.99 10.55
CA GLU A 203 -12.27 6.47 11.91
C GLU A 203 -10.95 6.54 12.69
N ASP A 204 -9.86 6.95 12.05
CA ASP A 204 -8.53 7.09 12.63
C ASP A 204 -8.53 7.92 13.95
N PRO A 205 -8.23 7.30 15.11
CA PRO A 205 -8.18 7.95 16.40
C PRO A 205 -7.12 9.05 16.48
N GLU A 206 -5.96 8.88 15.82
CA GLU A 206 -4.90 9.88 15.82
C GLU A 206 -5.33 11.09 15.01
N ALA A 207 -5.87 10.89 13.81
CA ALA A 207 -6.42 11.96 12.99
C ALA A 207 -7.57 12.69 13.71
N LYS A 208 -8.45 11.96 14.41
CA LYS A 208 -9.51 12.55 15.25
C LYS A 208 -8.93 13.38 16.39
N ALA A 209 -7.92 12.87 17.10
CA ALA A 209 -7.25 13.57 18.19
C ALA A 209 -6.55 14.84 17.68
N LEU A 210 -5.84 14.77 16.55
CA LEU A 210 -5.22 15.91 15.89
C LEU A 210 -6.27 16.94 15.45
N LYS A 211 -7.39 16.50 14.85
CA LYS A 211 -8.50 17.38 14.48
C LYS A 211 -9.11 18.08 15.71
N GLN A 212 -9.24 17.38 16.83
CA GLN A 212 -9.70 17.95 18.09
C GLN A 212 -8.70 18.95 18.68
N LYS A 213 -7.40 18.60 18.73
CA LYS A 213 -6.31 19.50 19.14
C LYS A 213 -6.31 20.77 18.28
N ARG A 214 -6.37 20.64 16.95
CA ARG A 214 -6.51 21.76 16.02
C ARG A 214 -7.71 22.62 16.33
N LYS A 215 -8.90 22.03 16.51
CA LYS A 215 -10.12 22.79 16.83
C LYS A 215 -10.00 23.50 18.18
N ALA A 216 -9.39 22.87 19.17
CA ALA A 216 -9.16 23.45 20.49
C ALA A 216 -8.12 24.57 20.45
N LEU A 217 -7.10 24.47 19.59
CA LEU A 217 -6.07 25.48 19.36
C LEU A 217 -6.65 26.69 18.61
N MET A 218 -7.42 26.48 17.55
CA MET A 218 -8.07 27.56 16.79
C MET A 218 -9.14 28.31 17.59
N ARG A 219 -9.74 27.67 18.60
CA ARG A 219 -10.67 28.35 19.52
C ARG A 219 -9.98 29.33 20.47
N ARG A 220 -8.68 29.14 20.71
CA ARG A 220 -7.84 29.98 21.56
C ARG A 220 -6.87 30.81 20.71
N SER A 221 -7.21 31.08 19.45
CA SER A 221 -6.40 31.92 18.57
C SER A 221 -6.17 33.29 19.22
N PRO A 222 -4.94 33.82 19.20
CA PRO A 222 -4.63 35.13 19.73
C PRO A 222 -5.48 36.22 19.06
N VAL A 223 -6.05 37.10 19.89
CA VAL A 223 -6.75 38.32 19.45
C VAL A 223 -5.85 39.54 19.60
N ALA A 224 -6.22 40.68 19.02
CA ALA A 224 -5.48 41.94 19.22
C ALA A 224 -5.28 42.24 20.72
N GLY A 225 -4.05 42.58 21.11
CA GLY A 225 -3.67 42.80 22.51
C GLY A 225 -3.31 41.55 23.31
N THR A 226 -3.33 40.36 22.72
CA THR A 226 -2.77 39.15 23.35
C THR A 226 -1.26 39.35 23.62
N PRO A 227 -0.74 39.04 24.83
CA PRO A 227 0.68 39.17 25.12
C PRO A 227 1.56 38.35 24.18
N GLU A 228 2.73 38.88 23.84
CA GLU A 228 3.70 38.26 22.92
C GLU A 228 4.03 36.81 23.29
N GLU A 229 4.33 36.54 24.56
CA GLU A 229 4.63 35.18 25.06
C GLU A 229 3.51 34.17 24.75
N GLN A 230 2.25 34.61 24.83
CA GLN A 230 1.09 33.77 24.53
C GLN A 230 0.93 33.55 23.02
N VAL A 231 1.26 34.54 22.20
CA VAL A 231 1.28 34.41 20.73
C VAL A 231 2.34 33.39 20.32
N LEU A 232 3.56 33.48 20.86
CA LEU A 232 4.65 32.56 20.56
C LEU A 232 4.35 31.13 21.06
N THR A 233 3.76 31.00 22.24
CA THR A 233 3.31 29.69 22.77
C THR A 233 2.23 29.07 21.88
N TRP A 234 1.26 29.87 21.41
CA TRP A 234 0.24 29.40 20.48
C TRP A 234 0.84 29.00 19.13
N LEU A 235 1.79 29.78 18.63
CA LEU A 235 2.48 29.52 17.36
C LEU A 235 3.29 28.22 17.41
N ALA A 236 4.04 27.98 18.49
CA ALA A 236 4.76 26.72 18.68
C ALA A 236 3.80 25.52 18.67
N ALA A 237 2.68 25.60 19.40
CA ALA A 237 1.65 24.55 19.38
C ALA A 237 0.97 24.39 18.01
N ALA A 238 0.87 25.46 17.21
CA ALA A 238 0.36 25.40 15.84
C ALA A 238 1.35 24.71 14.90
N PHE A 239 2.65 24.92 15.11
CA PHE A 239 3.69 24.25 14.34
C PHE A 239 3.79 22.76 14.64
N GLU A 240 3.58 22.34 15.90
CA GLU A 240 3.49 20.93 16.30
C GLU A 240 2.36 20.17 15.57
N LEU A 241 1.34 20.86 15.04
CA LEU A 241 0.26 20.25 14.26
C LEU A 241 0.63 19.95 12.80
N GLY A 242 1.81 20.36 12.32
CA GLY A 242 2.26 20.06 10.96
C GLY A 242 1.26 20.51 9.89
N ASP A 243 1.01 19.62 8.92
CA ASP A 243 0.11 19.81 7.79
C ASP A 243 -1.37 19.91 8.20
N GLU A 244 -1.74 19.47 9.41
CA GLU A 244 -3.12 19.60 9.89
C GLU A 244 -3.53 21.06 10.08
N LEU A 245 -2.57 21.96 10.29
CA LEU A 245 -2.78 23.40 10.37
C LEU A 245 -1.81 24.12 9.42
N PRO A 246 -2.17 24.29 8.13
CA PRO A 246 -1.32 24.93 7.13
C PRO A 246 -0.98 26.38 7.50
N ASN A 247 0.21 26.84 7.09
CA ASN A 247 0.70 28.19 7.38
C ASN A 247 -0.25 29.31 6.94
N ALA A 248 -1.01 29.13 5.85
CA ALA A 248 -2.03 30.09 5.43
C ALA A 248 -3.09 30.33 6.53
N LYS A 249 -3.58 29.26 7.17
CA LYS A 249 -4.55 29.39 8.27
C LYS A 249 -3.94 29.97 9.53
N ILE A 250 -2.65 29.73 9.76
CA ILE A 250 -1.89 30.33 10.86
C ILE A 250 -1.75 31.84 10.61
N ALA A 251 -1.41 32.25 9.39
CA ALA A 251 -1.31 33.65 8.99
C ALA A 251 -2.65 34.38 9.17
N ASP A 252 -3.75 33.79 8.72
CA ASP A 252 -5.10 34.34 8.91
C ASP A 252 -5.43 34.52 10.41
N ALA A 253 -5.11 33.52 11.23
CA ALA A 253 -5.37 33.54 12.66
C ALA A 253 -4.52 34.58 13.42
N LEU A 254 -3.33 34.90 12.91
CA LEU A 254 -2.39 35.83 13.53
C LEU A 254 -2.24 37.16 12.79
N ALA A 255 -3.19 37.51 11.91
CA ALA A 255 -3.14 38.74 11.12
C ALA A 255 -3.01 40.01 11.98
N ALA A 256 -3.63 40.03 13.16
CA ALA A 256 -3.54 41.14 14.13
C ALA A 256 -2.16 41.29 14.80
N HIS A 257 -1.31 40.27 14.68
CA HIS A 257 0.04 40.18 15.27
C HIS A 257 1.14 40.14 14.19
N ARG A 258 0.83 40.59 12.97
CA ARG A 258 1.74 40.53 11.82
C ARG A 258 3.10 41.16 12.10
N GLU A 259 3.13 42.36 12.69
CA GLU A 259 4.37 43.09 12.97
C GLU A 259 5.27 42.32 13.94
N LEU A 260 4.68 41.78 15.01
CA LEU A 260 5.38 40.92 15.97
C LEU A 260 5.98 39.70 15.26
N LEU A 261 5.21 38.98 14.46
CA LEU A 261 5.69 37.77 13.78
C LEU A 261 6.81 38.06 12.77
N LEU A 262 6.83 39.25 12.17
CA LEU A 262 7.90 39.67 11.26
C LEU A 262 9.17 40.09 12.00
N SER A 263 9.09 40.46 13.28
CA SER A 263 10.25 40.82 14.11
C SER A 263 10.85 39.66 14.88
N VAL A 264 10.12 38.56 15.06
CA VAL A 264 10.57 37.37 15.79
C VAL A 264 11.69 36.67 15.02
N ASP A 265 12.82 36.43 15.68
CA ASP A 265 13.88 35.58 15.14
C ASP A 265 13.46 34.10 15.27
N SER A 266 13.91 33.29 14.32
CA SER A 266 13.72 31.85 14.32
C SER A 266 14.26 31.16 15.59
N ASP A 267 15.28 31.73 16.23
CA ASP A 267 15.86 31.19 17.46
C ASP A 267 15.08 31.58 18.74
N ASP A 268 14.15 32.53 18.65
CA ASP A 268 13.32 32.97 19.79
C ASP A 268 12.11 32.06 20.04
N LEU A 269 11.86 31.08 19.17
CA LEU A 269 10.73 30.16 19.32
C LEU A 269 10.95 29.18 20.50
N PRO A 270 9.96 29.02 21.39
CA PRO A 270 10.01 27.98 22.41
C PRO A 270 10.11 26.61 21.74
N ARG A 271 11.18 25.85 22.02
CA ARG A 271 11.49 24.58 21.34
C ARG A 271 11.69 24.79 19.82
N ALA A 272 12.65 25.63 19.46
CA ALA A 272 13.07 25.90 18.08
C ALA A 272 13.71 24.67 17.42
N GLU A 273 12.91 23.62 17.18
CA GLU A 273 13.29 22.55 16.28
C GLU A 273 13.46 23.11 14.88
N ARG A 274 14.36 22.50 14.10
CA ARG A 274 14.65 22.90 12.72
C ARG A 274 13.38 23.06 11.87
N VAL A 275 12.39 22.18 12.07
CA VAL A 275 11.08 22.23 11.39
C VAL A 275 10.30 23.50 11.75
N HIS A 276 10.30 23.92 13.01
CA HIS A 276 9.62 25.13 13.46
C HIS A 276 10.23 26.39 12.84
N ARG A 277 11.57 26.45 12.74
CA ARG A 277 12.27 27.57 12.07
C ARG A 277 11.92 27.67 10.59
N ARG A 278 11.89 26.53 9.87
CA ARG A 278 11.44 26.49 8.47
C ARG A 278 10.00 26.97 8.33
N ARG A 279 9.11 26.48 9.19
CA ARG A 279 7.70 26.88 9.18
C ARG A 279 7.52 28.37 9.49
N LEU A 280 8.32 28.95 10.39
CA LEU A 280 8.31 30.38 10.67
C LEU A 280 8.73 31.20 9.45
N ARG A 281 9.81 30.84 8.77
CA ARG A 281 10.26 31.55 7.55
C ARG A 281 9.18 31.54 6.47
N SER A 282 8.55 30.38 6.23
CA SER A 282 7.43 30.24 5.30
C SER A 282 6.20 31.07 5.74
N LEU A 283 5.89 31.09 7.04
CA LEU A 283 4.81 31.92 7.58
C LEU A 283 5.09 33.42 7.40
N GLN A 284 6.32 33.87 7.66
CA GLN A 284 6.73 35.25 7.48
C GLN A 284 6.67 35.68 6.01
N ALA A 285 7.11 34.82 5.08
CA ALA A 285 6.96 35.06 3.64
C ALA A 285 5.48 35.22 3.24
N ALA A 286 4.61 34.32 3.72
CA ALA A 286 3.17 34.41 3.49
C ALA A 286 2.57 35.72 4.06
N LEU A 287 3.03 36.15 5.25
CA LEU A 287 2.62 37.43 5.86
C LEU A 287 3.16 38.66 5.11
N ARG A 288 4.30 38.56 4.41
CA ARG A 288 4.82 39.60 3.52
C ARG A 288 4.05 39.66 2.20
N GLY A 289 3.31 38.62 1.85
CA GLY A 289 2.68 38.46 0.54
C GLY A 289 3.67 37.99 -0.53
N GLU A 290 4.81 37.45 -0.12
CA GLU A 290 5.78 36.82 -1.00
C GLU A 290 5.25 35.44 -1.42
N ALA A 291 5.41 35.11 -2.70
CA ALA A 291 5.15 33.75 -3.15
C ALA A 291 6.15 32.83 -2.44
N VAL A 292 5.64 31.91 -1.61
CA VAL A 292 6.47 30.87 -1.00
C VAL A 292 6.93 29.97 -2.15
N SER A 293 8.19 30.11 -2.56
CA SER A 293 8.85 29.12 -3.40
C SER A 293 9.18 27.94 -2.50
N ASP A 294 8.56 26.78 -2.76
CA ASP A 294 8.92 25.52 -2.09
C ASP A 294 10.33 25.03 -2.50
N ASP A 295 10.97 25.71 -3.46
CA ASP A 295 12.17 25.25 -4.17
C ASP A 295 13.52 25.69 -3.57
N GLU A 296 13.58 26.64 -2.63
CA GLU A 296 14.86 27.31 -2.31
C GLU A 296 15.65 26.76 -1.11
N ASP A 297 15.17 25.76 -0.37
CA ASP A 297 15.80 25.33 0.90
C ASP A 297 15.95 23.79 1.06
N ASP A 298 15.98 23.06 -0.04
CA ASP A 298 16.23 21.60 -0.04
C ASP A 298 17.74 21.24 0.01
N ASP A 299 18.63 22.23 -0.11
CA ASP A 299 20.09 22.02 -0.12
C ASP A 299 20.68 21.72 1.28
N ASP A 300 19.90 21.80 2.36
CA ASP A 300 20.34 21.43 3.73
C ASP A 300 19.86 20.02 4.18
N LEU A 301 19.28 19.21 3.30
CA LEU A 301 18.82 17.83 3.62
C LEU A 301 19.96 16.78 3.64
N ASP A 302 21.22 17.17 3.50
CA ASP A 302 22.36 16.26 3.32
C ASP A 302 23.05 15.75 4.60
N ALA A 303 22.34 15.64 5.74
CA ALA A 303 22.94 15.06 6.97
C ALA A 303 22.54 13.60 7.27
N ASP A 304 21.45 13.09 6.67
CA ASP A 304 21.10 11.66 6.68
C ASP A 304 21.39 11.02 5.31
N VAL A 305 22.51 11.41 4.70
CA VAL A 305 23.10 10.68 3.58
C VAL A 305 23.51 9.32 4.15
N ASP A 306 22.78 8.28 3.74
CA ASP A 306 23.22 6.90 3.86
C ASP A 306 24.70 6.90 3.40
N PRO A 307 25.69 6.49 4.21
CA PRO A 307 27.10 6.65 3.86
C PRO A 307 27.48 5.98 2.53
N ASP A 308 26.63 5.08 2.01
CA ASP A 308 26.73 4.46 0.68
C ASP A 308 26.21 5.33 -0.49
N ASP A 309 25.52 6.44 -0.26
CA ASP A 309 25.03 7.35 -1.32
C ASP A 309 26.06 8.42 -1.73
N ASN A 310 27.19 8.51 -1.03
CA ASN A 310 28.28 9.47 -1.31
C ASN A 310 29.39 8.94 -2.23
N VAL A 311 29.24 7.73 -2.78
CA VAL A 311 30.13 7.22 -3.82
C VAL A 311 29.43 7.42 -5.16
N ASP A 312 29.72 8.55 -5.83
CA ASP A 312 29.26 8.84 -7.20
C ASP A 312 29.80 7.86 -8.25
N ASP A 313 30.64 6.92 -7.84
CA ASP A 313 31.12 5.83 -8.69
C ASP A 313 30.18 4.63 -8.54
N ALA A 314 29.11 4.60 -9.35
CA ALA A 314 28.48 3.31 -9.66
C ALA A 314 29.61 2.41 -10.16
N GLY A 315 29.92 1.35 -9.41
CA GLY A 315 31.08 0.52 -9.72
C GLY A 315 30.98 0.06 -11.16
N GLU A 316 32.05 0.22 -11.95
CA GLU A 316 32.08 -0.11 -13.38
C GLU A 316 31.55 -1.53 -13.67
N ALA A 317 31.68 -2.44 -12.70
CA ALA A 317 31.09 -3.78 -12.74
C ALA A 317 29.55 -3.80 -12.82
N GLU A 318 28.85 -2.90 -12.14
CA GLU A 318 27.38 -2.76 -12.24
C GLU A 318 26.96 -2.23 -13.61
N VAL A 319 27.69 -1.23 -14.13
CA VAL A 319 27.45 -0.67 -15.47
C VAL A 319 27.63 -1.76 -16.53
N VAL A 320 28.72 -2.53 -16.48
CA VAL A 320 29.00 -3.64 -17.40
C VAL A 320 27.91 -4.72 -17.33
N ARG A 321 27.42 -5.07 -16.12
CA ARG A 321 26.34 -6.05 -15.96
C ARG A 321 24.99 -5.55 -16.46
N LEU A 322 24.69 -4.27 -16.24
CA LEU A 322 23.41 -3.67 -16.58
C LEU A 322 23.27 -3.44 -18.08
N ARG A 323 24.34 -3.02 -18.76
CA ARG A 323 24.34 -2.58 -20.17
C ARG A 323 23.61 -3.55 -21.13
N PRO A 324 23.85 -4.89 -21.13
CA PRO A 324 23.14 -5.81 -22.01
C PRO A 324 21.61 -5.82 -21.86
N HIS A 325 21.09 -5.37 -20.73
CA HIS A 325 19.66 -5.35 -20.42
C HIS A 325 18.98 -4.04 -20.83
N VAL A 326 19.74 -2.97 -21.08
CA VAL A 326 19.22 -1.62 -21.30
C VAL A 326 19.73 -0.95 -22.58
N ASP A 327 20.80 -1.44 -23.18
CA ASP A 327 21.39 -0.89 -24.41
C ASP A 327 20.34 -0.81 -25.54
N GLY A 328 20.24 0.37 -26.16
CA GLY A 328 19.29 0.67 -27.23
C GLY A 328 17.82 0.88 -26.79
N LYS A 329 17.50 0.77 -25.49
CA LYS A 329 16.13 1.02 -25.00
C LYS A 329 15.85 2.52 -24.90
N ARG A 330 14.60 2.91 -25.21
CA ARG A 330 14.10 4.28 -25.03
C ARG A 330 13.64 4.45 -23.60
N ALA A 331 14.31 5.33 -22.85
CA ALA A 331 13.99 5.61 -21.46
C ALA A 331 13.36 6.99 -21.28
N LEU A 332 12.30 7.06 -20.49
CA LEU A 332 11.77 8.32 -19.97
C LEU A 332 12.38 8.58 -18.60
N PHE A 333 13.18 9.65 -18.46
CA PHE A 333 13.75 10.07 -17.18
C PHE A 333 12.97 11.25 -16.60
N LEU A 334 12.36 11.05 -15.44
CA LEU A 334 11.53 12.03 -14.73
C LEU A 334 12.31 12.63 -13.55
N THR A 335 12.52 13.94 -13.60
CA THR A 335 13.26 14.72 -12.60
C THR A 335 12.78 16.17 -12.60
N ASN A 336 12.79 16.85 -11.45
CA ASN A 336 12.56 18.30 -11.38
C ASN A 336 13.78 19.13 -11.82
N ARG A 337 14.98 18.54 -11.82
CA ARG A 337 16.22 19.24 -12.17
C ARG A 337 16.65 18.88 -13.59
N ALA A 338 16.85 19.89 -14.43
CA ALA A 338 17.49 19.69 -15.73
C ALA A 338 18.98 19.42 -15.50
N SER A 339 19.42 18.20 -15.78
CA SER A 339 20.84 17.84 -15.76
C SER A 339 21.19 17.21 -17.12
N PRO A 340 21.88 17.95 -18.01
CA PRO A 340 22.37 17.39 -19.28
C PRO A 340 23.45 16.32 -19.07
N GLU A 341 24.15 16.38 -17.93
CA GLU A 341 25.23 15.46 -17.57
C GLU A 341 24.68 14.04 -17.37
N ILE A 342 23.63 13.87 -16.55
CA ILE A 342 23.03 12.55 -16.33
C ILE A 342 22.46 11.95 -17.62
N GLU A 343 21.88 12.77 -18.49
CA GLU A 343 21.39 12.31 -19.79
C GLU A 343 22.53 11.78 -20.67
N SER A 344 23.66 12.49 -20.69
CA SER A 344 24.86 12.09 -21.43
C SER A 344 25.48 10.83 -20.83
N GLU A 345 25.57 10.72 -19.50
CA GLU A 345 26.12 9.53 -18.84
C GLU A 345 25.25 8.29 -19.06
N LEU A 346 23.92 8.39 -18.93
CA LEU A 346 23.02 7.27 -19.21
C LEU A 346 23.08 6.84 -20.68
N ARG A 347 23.26 7.78 -21.61
CA ARG A 347 23.45 7.47 -23.02
C ARG A 347 24.81 6.80 -23.28
N ASP A 348 25.89 7.41 -22.81
CA ASP A 348 27.25 7.00 -23.16
C ASP A 348 27.68 5.72 -22.44
N ARG A 349 27.31 5.56 -21.16
CA ARG A 349 27.72 4.42 -20.34
C ARG A 349 26.75 3.23 -20.44
N LEU A 350 25.43 3.48 -20.49
CA LEU A 350 24.42 2.42 -20.53
C LEU A 350 23.80 2.19 -21.91
N GLY A 351 24.01 3.10 -22.88
CA GLY A 351 23.42 2.98 -24.21
C GLY A 351 21.93 3.29 -24.28
N LEU A 352 21.39 4.03 -23.30
CA LEU A 352 19.98 4.40 -23.25
C LEU A 352 19.69 5.59 -24.19
N ASP A 353 18.58 5.51 -24.93
CA ASP A 353 17.99 6.68 -25.60
C ASP A 353 17.08 7.41 -24.60
N VAL A 354 17.68 8.32 -23.82
CA VAL A 354 17.00 9.01 -22.72
C VAL A 354 16.29 10.26 -23.22
N LYS A 355 14.99 10.35 -22.91
CA LYS A 355 14.23 11.59 -23.00
C LYS A 355 13.98 12.15 -21.61
N LEU A 356 14.62 13.28 -21.30
CA LEU A 356 14.42 13.98 -20.04
C LEU A 356 13.09 14.75 -20.08
N SER A 357 12.23 14.52 -19.10
CA SER A 357 10.99 15.27 -18.93
C SER A 357 10.93 15.90 -17.55
N LEU A 358 11.03 17.23 -17.54
CA LEU A 358 10.75 18.04 -16.36
C LEU A 358 9.29 17.86 -15.94
N VAL A 359 9.05 17.83 -14.64
CA VAL A 359 7.76 17.50 -14.02
C VAL A 359 6.80 18.70 -14.02
N ASP A 360 6.62 19.35 -15.17
CA ASP A 360 5.48 20.26 -15.33
C ASP A 360 4.22 19.47 -15.73
N GLN A 361 3.04 19.94 -15.31
CA GLN A 361 1.77 19.22 -15.49
C GLN A 361 1.47 18.89 -16.97
N ARG A 362 1.88 19.77 -17.90
CA ARG A 362 1.63 19.59 -19.33
C ARG A 362 2.54 18.52 -19.93
N ARG A 363 3.83 18.53 -19.58
CA ARG A 363 4.80 17.51 -19.99
C ARG A 363 4.44 16.15 -19.39
N ARG A 364 3.96 16.11 -18.15
CA ARG A 364 3.45 14.88 -17.53
C ARG A 364 2.31 14.25 -18.32
N GLN A 365 1.31 15.02 -18.73
CA GLN A 365 0.22 14.51 -19.56
C GLN A 365 0.72 14.00 -20.93
N SER A 366 1.68 14.71 -21.52
CA SER A 366 2.29 14.28 -22.79
C SER A 366 3.10 12.99 -22.62
N ALA A 367 3.84 12.85 -21.52
CA ALA A 367 4.59 11.65 -21.17
C ALA A 367 3.65 10.47 -20.87
N ALA A 368 2.58 10.68 -20.12
CA ALA A 368 1.53 9.70 -19.85
C ALA A 368 0.91 9.19 -21.16
N LYS A 369 0.60 10.10 -22.09
CA LYS A 369 0.08 9.73 -23.41
C LYS A 369 1.10 8.92 -24.21
N ALA A 370 2.36 9.37 -24.27
CA ALA A 370 3.41 8.65 -25.00
C ALA A 370 3.65 7.25 -24.41
N LEU A 371 3.60 7.12 -23.10
CA LEU A 371 3.73 5.85 -22.39
C LEU A 371 2.60 4.88 -22.73
N SER A 372 1.34 5.34 -22.75
CA SER A 372 0.20 4.51 -23.17
C SER A 372 0.28 4.02 -24.61
N HIS A 373 1.07 4.67 -25.48
CA HIS A 373 1.28 4.26 -26.86
C HIS A 373 2.58 3.45 -27.08
N GLY A 374 3.24 3.01 -26.00
CA GLY A 374 4.51 2.26 -26.10
C GLY A 374 5.68 3.10 -26.62
N GLY A 375 5.66 4.42 -26.35
CA GLY A 375 6.72 5.34 -26.75
C GLY A 375 8.05 5.15 -26.02
N TYR A 376 8.04 4.39 -24.93
CA TYR A 376 9.22 4.11 -24.08
C TYR A 376 9.25 2.63 -23.72
N ASP A 377 10.46 2.12 -23.48
CA ASP A 377 10.72 0.74 -23.08
C ASP A 377 11.06 0.65 -21.58
N LEU A 378 11.29 1.80 -20.94
CA LEU A 378 11.65 1.95 -19.53
C LEU A 378 11.25 3.34 -19.01
N VAL A 379 10.79 3.43 -17.77
CA VAL A 379 10.59 4.70 -17.05
C VAL A 379 11.47 4.72 -15.81
N ILE A 380 12.22 5.81 -15.63
CA ILE A 380 13.08 6.03 -14.47
C ILE A 380 12.63 7.31 -13.78
N VAL A 381 12.38 7.24 -12.47
CA VAL A 381 11.91 8.38 -11.67
C VAL A 381 12.88 8.65 -10.54
N ALA A 382 13.42 9.88 -10.51
CA ALA A 382 14.21 10.37 -9.40
C ALA A 382 13.28 10.75 -8.23
N HIS A 383 12.81 9.75 -7.47
CA HIS A 383 11.66 9.85 -6.57
C HIS A 383 11.76 10.99 -5.54
N ARG A 384 12.96 11.32 -5.02
CA ARG A 384 13.13 12.45 -4.08
C ARG A 384 12.88 13.82 -4.71
N PHE A 385 12.94 13.93 -6.04
CA PHE A 385 12.78 15.17 -6.79
C PHE A 385 11.47 15.22 -7.57
N VAL A 386 10.54 14.32 -7.32
CA VAL A 386 9.29 14.24 -8.07
C VAL A 386 8.14 14.14 -7.07
N GLY A 387 7.10 14.95 -7.27
CA GLY A 387 5.91 14.93 -6.41
C GLY A 387 5.25 13.54 -6.38
N HIS A 388 4.67 13.18 -5.23
CA HIS A 388 3.97 11.90 -5.05
C HIS A 388 2.85 11.68 -6.09
N ASP A 389 2.26 12.76 -6.60
CA ASP A 389 1.22 12.73 -7.61
C ASP A 389 1.67 12.11 -8.95
N VAL A 390 2.95 12.23 -9.30
CA VAL A 390 3.53 11.61 -10.51
C VAL A 390 3.61 10.10 -10.38
N ASP A 391 4.02 9.63 -9.21
CA ASP A 391 4.09 8.22 -8.90
C ASP A 391 2.71 7.56 -8.97
N PHE A 392 1.68 8.24 -8.46
CA PHE A 392 0.29 7.78 -8.53
C PHE A 392 -0.29 7.78 -9.94
N ASP A 393 0.17 8.67 -10.83
CA ASP A 393 -0.34 8.73 -12.21
C ASP A 393 0.42 7.81 -13.18
N LEU A 394 1.75 7.92 -13.23
CA LEU A 394 2.56 7.23 -14.24
C LEU A 394 2.92 5.80 -13.86
N GLY A 395 3.08 5.50 -12.57
CA GLY A 395 3.42 4.15 -12.08
C GLY A 395 2.39 3.09 -12.48
N PRO A 396 1.09 3.28 -12.16
CA PRO A 396 0.03 2.34 -12.56
C PRO A 396 -0.09 2.19 -14.08
N ARG A 397 0.07 3.28 -14.84
CA ARG A 397 0.01 3.24 -16.32
C ARG A 397 1.18 2.48 -16.93
N ALA A 398 2.40 2.68 -16.44
CA ALA A 398 3.57 1.92 -16.86
C ALA A 398 3.34 0.42 -16.65
N LYS A 399 2.83 0.06 -15.47
CA LYS A 399 2.48 -1.31 -15.12
C LYS A 399 1.39 -1.90 -16.02
N GLU A 400 0.36 -1.12 -16.36
CA GLU A 400 -0.73 -1.54 -17.26
C GLU A 400 -0.23 -1.92 -18.66
N VAL A 401 0.76 -1.19 -19.17
CA VAL A 401 1.36 -1.42 -20.51
C VAL A 401 2.53 -2.41 -20.45
N GLY A 402 2.91 -2.87 -19.25
CA GLY A 402 4.04 -3.79 -19.05
C GLY A 402 5.41 -3.13 -19.23
N ILE A 403 5.51 -1.81 -19.08
CA ILE A 403 6.77 -1.07 -19.13
C ILE A 403 7.37 -1.02 -17.71
N PRO A 404 8.64 -1.42 -17.51
CA PRO A 404 9.30 -1.31 -16.21
C PRO A 404 9.32 0.14 -15.70
N TYR A 405 8.95 0.31 -14.43
CA TYR A 405 8.91 1.59 -13.74
C TYR A 405 9.86 1.56 -12.55
N VAL A 406 10.98 2.26 -12.69
CA VAL A 406 12.14 2.18 -11.79
C VAL A 406 12.23 3.44 -10.95
N ARG A 407 12.31 3.27 -9.62
CA ARG A 407 12.42 4.38 -8.66
C ARG A 407 13.85 4.52 -8.16
N ALA A 408 14.54 5.56 -8.62
CA ALA A 408 15.85 5.97 -8.14
C ALA A 408 15.71 6.88 -6.92
N SER A 409 16.62 6.75 -5.94
CA SER A 409 16.61 7.61 -4.75
C SER A 409 16.93 9.07 -5.11
N SER A 410 17.78 9.30 -6.09
CA SER A 410 18.19 10.63 -6.55
C SER A 410 18.34 10.68 -8.07
N GLY A 411 18.59 11.88 -8.61
CA GLY A 411 18.89 12.08 -10.03
C GLY A 411 20.35 11.82 -10.42
N ARG A 412 21.17 11.24 -9.53
CA ARG A 412 22.60 10.95 -9.79
C ARG A 412 22.76 9.60 -10.49
N PHE A 413 23.80 9.45 -11.31
CA PHE A 413 24.03 8.25 -12.13
C PHE A 413 24.14 6.97 -11.32
N GLY A 414 24.92 7.00 -10.23
CA GLY A 414 25.06 5.84 -9.35
C GLY A 414 23.73 5.36 -8.74
N SER A 415 22.88 6.30 -8.32
CA SER A 415 21.54 5.97 -7.81
C SER A 415 20.65 5.33 -8.88
N VAL A 416 20.71 5.85 -10.11
CA VAL A 416 19.95 5.31 -11.24
C VAL A 416 20.42 3.89 -11.60
N VAL A 417 21.73 3.65 -11.68
CA VAL A 417 22.30 2.32 -11.96
C VAL A 417 21.87 1.30 -10.90
N ARG A 418 22.02 1.63 -9.61
CA ARG A 418 21.62 0.74 -8.51
C ARG A 418 20.12 0.42 -8.54
N ALA A 419 19.29 1.43 -8.81
CA ALA A 419 17.85 1.23 -8.94
C ALA A 419 17.50 0.32 -10.13
N LEU A 420 18.18 0.47 -11.26
CA LEU A 420 17.99 -0.37 -12.44
C LEU A 420 18.41 -1.82 -12.19
N VAL A 421 19.57 -2.03 -11.57
CA VAL A 421 20.07 -3.36 -11.19
C VAL A 421 19.05 -4.07 -10.28
N ARG A 422 18.57 -3.37 -9.25
CA ARG A 422 17.55 -3.86 -8.30
C ARG A 422 16.24 -4.23 -9.01
N ASP A 423 15.68 -3.31 -9.79
CA ASP A 423 14.32 -3.45 -10.31
C ASP A 423 14.24 -4.32 -11.57
N LEU A 424 15.34 -4.46 -12.32
CA LEU A 424 15.42 -5.36 -13.47
C LEU A 424 15.94 -6.77 -13.10
N GLY A 425 16.32 -6.99 -11.83
CA GLY A 425 16.78 -8.29 -11.35
C GLY A 425 18.11 -8.74 -11.97
N VAL A 426 19.00 -7.79 -12.26
CA VAL A 426 20.34 -8.07 -12.81
C VAL A 426 21.25 -8.46 -11.64
N ALA A 427 21.41 -9.77 -11.39
CA ALA A 427 22.28 -10.29 -10.32
C ALA A 427 23.76 -10.26 -10.70
#